data_AF-A0A7V4ZCJ3-F1
#
_entry.id   AF-A0A7V4ZCJ3-F1
#
_cell.length_a   1.000
_cell.length_b   1.000
_cell.length_c   1.000
_cell.angle_alpha   90.00
_cell.angle_beta   90.00
_cell.angle_gamma   90.00
#
_symmetry.space_group_name_H-M   'P 1'
#
loop_
_entity.id
_entity.type
_entity.pdbx_description
1 polymer ?
#
loop_
_entity_poly.entity_id
_entity_poly.type
_entity_poly.pdbx_seq_one_letter_code
_entity_poly.pdbx_strand_id
1 'polypeptide(L)'
;MPTEKDSQGGGKSGAGLSASASAGTGDAEARQALARKQASLERELADLHDDARMASVRSEVERISALLAALPDRLRRVRARGFQFHATLEQELDRLAQDWNLFKPQMAAAIEREYQRLAVSMARIQEQVLAGRQYMALPVALASERVDTAAAQLSNFKSEIQAASSSLQSMLTSASQGIRKAEKIIADAEAMLDELDAATFRLLPGEAPVAMSQAEWLRGKDDEVKGLLFITDHRLLFERKEEVVTKRKLLIFTEKKLVRELLFETPIGAVEKVAVERVGGLFKKQVVKVSFTSPPAPYAQALISLRGDPEEWVGIITRIITGDADKDRVAGPTQEQPAAPAEPRVIKCSGCGATLTVPIVKGMQSVKCEYCGTVMR
;
A
#
# COMPACT_ATOMS: atom_id res chain seq x y z
N MET A 1 34.44 -6.62 -90.48
CA MET A 1 35.60 -6.65 -89.58
C MET A 1 36.84 -6.43 -90.44
N PRO A 2 37.72 -5.43 -90.17
CA PRO A 2 37.50 -4.25 -89.32
C PRO A 2 36.43 -3.32 -89.97
N THR A 3 36.42 -1.98 -90.04
CA THR A 3 37.36 -0.86 -89.70
C THR A 3 36.53 0.44 -89.51
N GLU A 4 37.16 1.58 -89.23
CA GLU A 4 36.46 2.87 -89.10
C GLU A 4 35.90 3.44 -90.42
N LYS A 5 34.89 4.32 -90.33
CA LYS A 5 35.15 5.78 -90.51
C LYS A 5 34.03 6.73 -90.05
N ASP A 6 34.48 7.79 -89.40
CA ASP A 6 34.10 9.21 -89.48
C ASP A 6 32.63 9.63 -89.66
N SER A 7 32.15 10.45 -88.72
CA SER A 7 31.31 11.62 -89.04
C SER A 7 31.53 12.75 -88.03
N GLN A 8 31.55 14.00 -88.52
CA GLN A 8 31.67 15.22 -87.71
C GLN A 8 30.30 15.88 -87.48
N GLY A 9 30.20 16.72 -86.44
CA GLY A 9 29.34 17.91 -86.47
C GLY A 9 28.21 17.99 -85.44
N GLY A 10 27.75 19.21 -85.19
CA GLY A 10 26.51 19.49 -84.45
C GLY A 10 26.65 19.72 -82.94
N GLY A 11 27.39 20.74 -82.52
CA GLY A 11 27.38 21.19 -81.12
C GLY A 11 26.07 21.88 -80.71
N LYS A 12 25.69 21.77 -79.44
CA LYS A 12 24.70 22.65 -78.78
C LYS A 12 25.14 22.97 -77.35
N SER A 13 25.25 24.26 -77.04
CA SER A 13 25.53 24.76 -75.69
C SER A 13 24.37 24.46 -74.74
N GLY A 14 24.64 23.95 -73.53
CA GLY A 14 23.57 23.59 -72.60
C GLY A 14 24.02 22.90 -71.31
N ALA A 15 24.89 23.54 -70.52
CA ALA A 15 25.33 23.02 -69.22
C ALA A 15 25.44 24.16 -68.18
N GLY A 16 24.32 24.81 -67.87
CA GLY A 16 24.25 25.82 -66.82
C GLY A 16 24.01 25.21 -65.44
N LEU A 17 24.78 25.67 -64.45
CA LEU A 17 24.34 25.93 -63.06
C LEU A 17 23.32 24.94 -62.46
N SER A 18 23.79 23.83 -61.88
CA SER A 18 22.97 22.95 -61.02
C SER A 18 23.80 22.21 -59.97
N ALA A 19 24.46 22.99 -59.09
CA ALA A 19 25.21 22.46 -57.94
C ALA A 19 24.90 23.16 -56.61
N SER A 20 24.06 24.20 -56.61
CA SER A 20 23.89 25.12 -55.45
C SER A 20 22.64 24.83 -54.60
N ALA A 21 21.74 23.97 -55.04
CA ALA A 21 20.43 23.78 -54.39
C ALA A 21 20.47 22.87 -53.15
N SER A 22 21.37 21.88 -53.11
CA SER A 22 21.47 20.87 -52.05
C SER A 22 22.12 21.38 -50.75
N ALA A 23 22.90 22.46 -50.81
CA ALA A 23 23.52 23.05 -49.63
C ALA A 23 22.52 23.84 -48.77
N GLY A 24 21.54 24.48 -49.39
CA GLY A 24 20.57 25.34 -48.68
C GLY A 24 19.52 24.57 -47.87
N THR A 25 19.17 23.35 -48.29
CA THR A 25 18.16 22.52 -47.60
C THR A 25 18.68 21.99 -46.26
N GLY A 26 19.93 21.48 -46.21
CA GLY A 26 20.53 20.94 -45.00
C GLY A 26 20.73 21.99 -43.90
N ASP A 27 21.16 23.21 -44.25
CA ASP A 27 21.32 24.32 -43.32
C ASP A 27 19.96 24.82 -42.76
N ALA A 28 18.90 24.80 -43.58
CA ALA A 28 17.54 25.10 -43.14
C ALA A 28 16.97 24.01 -42.20
N GLU A 29 17.16 22.73 -42.51
CA GLU A 29 16.73 21.61 -41.66
C GLU A 29 17.49 21.61 -40.32
N ALA A 30 18.80 21.83 -40.34
CA ALA A 30 19.62 21.94 -39.13
C ALA A 30 19.20 23.12 -38.23
N ARG A 31 18.90 24.30 -38.80
CA ARG A 31 18.28 25.40 -38.03
C ARG A 31 16.93 25.01 -37.44
N GLN A 32 16.08 24.29 -38.18
CA GLN A 32 14.78 23.88 -37.66
C GLN A 32 14.92 22.86 -36.51
N ALA A 33 15.85 21.91 -36.62
CA ALA A 33 16.17 20.97 -35.54
C ALA A 33 16.69 21.68 -34.29
N LEU A 34 17.60 22.65 -34.46
CA LEU A 34 18.15 23.45 -33.37
C LEU A 34 17.07 24.30 -32.67
N ALA A 35 16.17 24.94 -33.43
CA ALA A 35 15.04 25.69 -32.89
C ALA A 35 14.05 24.79 -32.11
N ARG A 36 13.80 23.56 -32.57
CA ARG A 36 13.01 22.56 -31.83
C ARG A 36 13.68 22.15 -30.51
N LYS A 37 15.01 21.98 -30.50
CA LYS A 37 15.80 21.68 -29.29
C LYS A 37 15.73 22.82 -28.29
N GLN A 38 15.99 24.05 -28.73
CA GLN A 38 15.85 25.27 -27.94
C GLN A 38 14.46 25.37 -27.28
N ALA A 39 13.39 25.23 -28.07
CA ALA A 39 12.02 25.27 -27.56
C ALA A 39 11.70 24.12 -26.58
N SER A 40 12.50 23.05 -26.54
CA SER A 40 12.37 21.98 -25.55
C SER A 40 13.07 22.31 -24.23
N LEU A 41 14.26 22.93 -24.29
CA LEU A 41 14.94 23.43 -23.10
C LEU A 41 14.11 24.50 -22.38
N GLU A 42 13.44 25.37 -23.14
CA GLU A 42 12.55 26.40 -22.58
C GLU A 42 11.32 25.81 -21.85
N ARG A 43 10.82 24.63 -22.27
CA ARG A 43 9.74 23.92 -21.55
C ARG A 43 10.27 23.23 -20.30
N GLU A 44 11.35 22.46 -20.44
CA GLU A 44 11.95 21.74 -19.30
C GLU A 44 12.44 22.69 -18.20
N LEU A 45 12.94 23.88 -18.55
CA LEU A 45 13.24 24.95 -17.61
C LEU A 45 12.01 25.44 -16.84
N ALA A 46 10.86 25.57 -17.50
CA ALA A 46 9.62 26.00 -16.87
C ALA A 46 9.08 24.92 -15.90
N ASP A 47 9.11 23.65 -16.31
CA ASP A 47 8.71 22.51 -15.46
C ASP A 47 9.59 22.43 -14.19
N LEU A 48 10.91 22.59 -14.34
CA LEU A 48 11.87 22.55 -13.23
C LEU A 48 11.74 23.71 -12.23
N HIS A 49 10.99 24.78 -12.56
CA HIS A 49 10.83 25.95 -11.69
C HIS A 49 10.00 25.65 -10.44
N ASP A 50 8.98 24.79 -10.55
CA ASP A 50 8.16 24.37 -9.40
C ASP A 50 8.77 23.18 -8.63
N ASP A 51 9.54 22.32 -9.30
CA ASP A 51 10.37 21.32 -8.62
C ASP A 51 11.47 22.00 -7.77
N ALA A 52 12.14 23.04 -8.29
CA ALA A 52 13.15 23.81 -7.55
C ALA A 52 12.59 24.48 -6.28
N ARG A 53 11.28 24.79 -6.25
CA ARG A 53 10.56 25.32 -5.07
C ARG A 53 10.24 24.26 -4.00
N MET A 54 10.52 22.98 -4.29
CA MET A 54 10.22 21.83 -3.45
C MET A 54 8.73 21.71 -3.11
N ALA A 55 7.85 22.07 -4.06
CA ALA A 55 6.40 22.14 -3.84
C ALA A 55 5.79 20.80 -3.37
N SER A 56 6.27 19.67 -3.91
CA SER A 56 5.86 18.32 -3.51
C SER A 56 6.20 18.01 -2.04
N VAL A 57 7.40 18.37 -1.59
CA VAL A 57 7.85 18.20 -0.20
C VAL A 57 7.05 19.09 0.76
N ARG A 58 6.84 20.37 0.40
CA ARG A 58 5.99 21.29 1.17
C ARG A 58 4.56 20.76 1.32
N SER A 59 4.00 20.18 0.25
CA SER A 59 2.67 19.55 0.27
C SER A 59 2.58 18.32 1.19
N GLU A 60 3.57 17.42 1.14
CA GLU A 60 3.61 16.23 2.01
C GLU A 60 3.75 16.61 3.51
N VAL A 61 4.50 17.67 3.85
CA VAL A 61 4.57 18.21 5.22
C VAL A 61 3.19 18.69 5.71
N GLU A 62 2.41 19.39 4.88
CA GLU A 62 1.06 19.81 5.28
C GLU A 62 0.07 18.63 5.32
N ARG A 63 0.20 17.65 4.41
CA ARG A 63 -0.61 16.42 4.45
C ARG A 63 -0.38 15.61 5.72
N ILE A 64 0.89 15.43 6.14
CA ILE A 64 1.23 14.75 7.40
C ILE A 64 0.72 15.54 8.61
N SER A 65 0.81 16.88 8.57
CA SER A 65 0.27 17.75 9.63
C SER A 65 -1.25 17.60 9.79
N ALA A 66 -2.00 17.62 8.68
CA ALA A 66 -3.45 17.46 8.66
C ALA A 66 -3.90 16.04 9.06
N LEU A 67 -3.17 15.01 8.62
CA LEU A 67 -3.39 13.63 9.03
C LEU A 67 -3.25 13.47 10.55
N LEU A 68 -2.11 13.90 11.12
CA LEU A 68 -1.82 13.77 12.54
C LEU A 68 -2.85 14.49 13.41
N ALA A 69 -3.28 15.69 13.01
CA ALA A 69 -4.36 16.43 13.70
C ALA A 69 -5.71 15.69 13.70
N ALA A 70 -5.97 14.83 12.71
CA ALA A 70 -7.21 14.06 12.61
C ALA A 70 -7.17 12.68 13.31
N LEU A 71 -5.98 12.14 13.62
CA LEU A 71 -5.85 10.80 14.21
C LEU A 71 -6.50 10.66 15.61
N PRO A 72 -6.37 11.62 16.56
CA PRO A 72 -7.03 11.50 17.87
C PRO A 72 -8.55 11.38 17.76
N ASP A 73 -9.17 12.11 16.83
CA ASP A 73 -10.62 12.10 16.65
C ASP A 73 -11.13 10.83 15.95
N ARG A 74 -10.33 10.26 15.04
CA ARG A 74 -10.59 8.92 14.48
C ARG A 74 -10.47 7.85 15.56
N LEU A 75 -9.42 7.90 16.38
CA LEU A 75 -9.21 6.97 17.49
C LEU A 75 -10.39 7.02 18.49
N ARG A 76 -10.80 8.21 18.93
CA ARG A 76 -11.98 8.37 19.81
C ARG A 76 -13.26 7.77 19.21
N ARG A 77 -13.46 7.80 17.89
CA ARG A 77 -14.62 7.15 17.23
C ARG A 77 -14.54 5.62 17.24
N VAL A 78 -13.37 5.01 16.99
CA VAL A 78 -13.25 3.54 17.08
C VAL A 78 -13.31 3.05 18.53
N ARG A 79 -12.79 3.81 19.51
CA ARG A 79 -13.01 3.54 20.95
C ARG A 79 -14.50 3.51 21.29
N ALA A 80 -15.26 4.51 20.84
CA ALA A 80 -16.72 4.58 21.07
C ALA A 80 -17.52 3.44 20.41
N ARG A 81 -16.95 2.79 19.38
CA ARG A 81 -17.50 1.58 18.73
C ARG A 81 -16.98 0.26 19.35
N GLY A 82 -16.22 0.32 20.45
CA GLY A 82 -15.78 -0.85 21.22
C GLY A 82 -14.39 -1.39 20.89
N PHE A 83 -13.57 -0.69 20.09
CA PHE A 83 -12.19 -1.11 19.81
C PHE A 83 -11.27 -0.90 21.02
N GLN A 84 -10.78 -2.00 21.60
CA GLN A 84 -10.11 -2.00 22.91
C GLN A 84 -8.58 -2.19 22.85
N PHE A 85 -7.98 -2.52 21.70
CA PHE A 85 -6.53 -2.83 21.61
C PHE A 85 -5.66 -1.62 21.25
N HIS A 86 -4.33 -1.74 21.34
CA HIS A 86 -3.39 -0.63 21.24
C HIS A 86 -3.61 0.41 22.35
N ALA A 87 -3.51 -0.01 23.61
CA ALA A 87 -3.82 0.81 24.79
C ALA A 87 -2.91 2.05 24.97
N THR A 88 -1.74 2.05 24.35
CA THR A 88 -0.78 3.17 24.36
C THR A 88 -1.02 4.20 23.25
N LEU A 89 -1.90 3.91 22.28
CA LEU A 89 -1.97 4.66 21.03
C LEU A 89 -2.35 6.14 21.23
N GLU A 90 -3.22 6.44 22.20
CA GLU A 90 -3.53 7.81 22.63
C GLU A 90 -2.26 8.57 23.05
N GLN A 91 -1.41 7.97 23.88
CA GLN A 91 -0.14 8.59 24.34
C GLN A 91 0.92 8.63 23.23
N GLU A 92 0.90 7.68 22.30
CA GLU A 92 1.76 7.68 21.11
C GLU A 92 1.39 8.83 20.18
N LEU A 93 0.09 9.12 19.96
CA LEU A 93 -0.36 10.26 19.18
C LEU A 93 0.06 11.60 19.81
N ASP A 94 -0.06 11.75 21.14
CA ASP A 94 0.39 12.95 21.85
C ASP A 94 1.90 13.18 21.69
N ARG A 95 2.71 12.12 21.77
CA ARG A 95 4.17 12.19 21.54
C ARG A 95 4.49 12.52 20.09
N LEU A 96 3.85 11.85 19.13
CA LEU A 96 4.02 12.13 17.71
C LEU A 96 3.64 13.58 17.36
N ALA A 97 2.64 14.16 18.01
CA ALA A 97 2.30 15.58 17.87
C ALA A 97 3.39 16.51 18.42
N GLN A 98 4.01 16.17 19.56
CA GLN A 98 5.12 16.94 20.13
C GLN A 98 6.37 16.85 19.22
N ASP A 99 6.77 15.64 18.83
CA ASP A 99 7.90 15.40 17.92
C ASP A 99 7.71 16.09 16.57
N TRP A 100 6.49 16.03 16.00
CA TRP A 100 6.15 16.69 14.74
C TRP A 100 6.23 18.22 14.84
N ASN A 101 5.76 18.80 15.95
CA ASN A 101 5.86 20.24 16.20
C ASN A 101 7.31 20.72 16.35
N LEU A 102 8.20 19.88 16.89
CA LEU A 102 9.64 20.16 16.92
C LEU A 102 10.32 19.98 15.55
N PHE A 103 9.87 19.00 14.75
CA PHE A 103 10.43 18.67 13.43
C PHE A 103 10.01 19.63 12.32
N LYS A 104 8.72 20.03 12.25
CA LYS A 104 8.17 20.82 11.15
C LYS A 104 8.93 22.15 10.89
N PRO A 105 9.33 22.94 11.90
CA PRO A 105 10.17 24.13 11.67
C PRO A 105 11.56 23.80 11.12
N GLN A 106 12.16 22.68 11.53
CA GLN A 106 13.49 22.24 11.04
C GLN A 106 13.42 21.81 9.58
N MET A 107 12.36 21.08 9.20
CA MET A 107 12.07 20.70 7.83
C MET A 107 11.78 21.93 6.95
N ALA A 108 10.97 22.88 7.42
CA ALA A 108 10.73 24.13 6.71
C ALA A 108 12.02 24.92 6.46
N ALA A 109 12.91 25.01 7.47
CA ALA A 109 14.22 25.65 7.31
C ALA A 109 15.16 24.87 6.39
N ALA A 110 15.06 23.54 6.31
CA ALA A 110 15.83 22.72 5.37
C ALA A 110 15.36 22.91 3.92
N ILE A 111 14.05 22.86 3.69
CA ILE A 111 13.43 23.17 2.40
C ILE A 111 13.84 24.56 1.92
N GLU A 112 13.82 25.56 2.81
CA GLU A 112 14.15 26.93 2.43
C GLU A 112 15.64 27.10 2.09
N ARG A 113 16.56 26.44 2.81
CA ARG A 113 17.99 26.43 2.44
C ARG A 113 18.22 25.82 1.05
N GLU A 114 17.56 24.71 0.74
CA GLU A 114 17.66 24.08 -0.58
C GLU A 114 17.05 24.94 -1.69
N TYR A 115 15.89 25.56 -1.44
CA TYR A 115 15.28 26.50 -2.39
C TYR A 115 16.21 27.70 -2.69
N GLN A 116 16.78 28.34 -1.67
CA GLN A 116 17.70 29.48 -1.86
C GLN A 116 18.98 29.05 -2.59
N ARG A 117 19.51 27.85 -2.33
CA ARG A 117 20.64 27.25 -3.07
C ARG A 117 20.30 27.05 -4.55
N LEU A 118 19.14 26.46 -4.83
CA LEU A 118 18.70 26.12 -6.19
C LEU A 118 18.27 27.36 -6.99
N ALA A 119 17.72 28.40 -6.35
CA ALA A 119 17.32 29.65 -7.00
C ALA A 119 18.51 30.38 -7.65
N VAL A 120 19.70 30.34 -7.03
CA VAL A 120 20.94 30.91 -7.59
C VAL A 120 21.40 30.13 -8.83
N SER A 121 21.35 28.79 -8.80
CA SER A 121 21.62 27.96 -9.99
C SER A 121 20.58 28.19 -11.10
N MET A 122 19.30 28.31 -10.74
CA MET A 122 18.19 28.51 -11.66
C MET A 122 18.33 29.81 -12.46
N ALA A 123 18.59 30.93 -11.80
CA ALA A 123 18.71 32.23 -12.47
C ALA A 123 19.78 32.23 -13.59
N ARG A 124 20.94 31.62 -13.32
CA ARG A 124 22.04 31.45 -14.29
C ARG A 124 21.64 30.57 -15.47
N ILE A 125 20.93 29.47 -15.22
CA ILE A 125 20.52 28.51 -16.27
C ILE A 125 19.37 29.10 -17.09
N GLN A 126 18.45 29.84 -16.48
CA GLN A 126 17.42 30.60 -17.16
C GLN A 126 18.03 31.64 -18.12
N GLU A 127 19.07 32.37 -17.70
CA GLU A 127 19.82 33.28 -18.58
C GLU A 127 20.43 32.53 -19.78
N GLN A 128 21.13 31.42 -19.53
CA GLN A 128 21.79 30.60 -20.56
C GLN A 128 20.81 29.99 -21.56
N VAL A 129 19.67 29.45 -21.09
CA VAL A 129 18.62 28.90 -21.95
C VAL A 129 17.95 30.01 -22.75
N LEU A 130 17.58 31.15 -22.15
CA LEU A 130 16.91 32.24 -22.88
C LEU A 130 17.84 32.93 -23.90
N ALA A 131 19.14 33.02 -23.61
CA ALA A 131 20.16 33.45 -24.58
C ALA A 131 20.24 32.54 -25.81
N GLY A 132 19.82 31.27 -25.69
CA GLY A 132 19.67 30.31 -26.79
C GLY A 132 18.87 30.85 -27.98
N ARG A 133 17.87 31.71 -27.75
CA ARG A 133 17.12 32.39 -28.81
C ARG A 133 17.98 33.32 -29.67
N GLN A 134 18.98 33.97 -29.07
CA GLN A 134 19.90 34.89 -29.76
C GLN A 134 20.92 34.11 -30.62
N TYR A 135 21.29 32.90 -30.19
CA TYR A 135 22.22 32.03 -30.93
C TYR A 135 21.66 31.56 -32.28
N MET A 136 20.34 31.65 -32.52
CA MET A 136 19.71 31.32 -33.81
C MET A 136 20.16 32.23 -34.96
N ALA A 137 20.78 33.39 -34.67
CA ALA A 137 21.40 34.28 -35.65
C ALA A 137 22.88 33.94 -35.95
N LEU A 138 23.49 32.98 -35.24
CA LEU A 138 24.88 32.55 -35.43
C LEU A 138 24.99 31.42 -36.48
N PRO A 139 26.20 31.14 -36.99
CA PRO A 139 26.47 29.91 -37.75
C PRO A 139 26.05 28.66 -36.97
N VAL A 140 25.38 27.72 -37.64
CA VAL A 140 24.67 26.60 -36.99
C VAL A 140 25.55 25.74 -36.08
N ALA A 141 26.81 25.53 -36.44
CA ALA A 141 27.76 24.78 -35.60
C ALA A 141 28.00 25.44 -34.24
N LEU A 142 28.27 26.76 -34.22
CA LEU A 142 28.46 27.54 -33.00
C LEU A 142 27.16 27.67 -32.21
N ALA A 143 26.02 27.77 -32.90
CA ALA A 143 24.71 27.81 -32.28
C ALA A 143 24.35 26.48 -31.59
N SER A 144 24.71 25.33 -32.21
CA SER A 144 24.57 24.01 -31.59
C SER A 144 25.41 23.89 -30.33
N GLU A 145 26.72 24.15 -30.40
CA GLU A 145 27.65 24.06 -29.26
C GLU A 145 27.13 24.79 -28.00
N ARG A 146 26.52 25.97 -28.20
CA ARG A 146 25.94 26.77 -27.11
C ARG A 146 24.63 26.17 -26.55
N VAL A 147 23.74 25.70 -27.42
CA VAL A 147 22.50 25.01 -27.00
C VAL A 147 22.80 23.64 -26.37
N ASP A 148 23.84 22.95 -26.83
CA ASP A 148 24.35 21.69 -26.27
C ASP A 148 24.93 21.91 -24.86
N THR A 149 25.68 23.01 -24.67
CA THR A 149 26.19 23.44 -23.35
C THR A 149 25.02 23.76 -22.39
N ALA A 150 24.04 24.54 -22.83
CA ALA A 150 22.86 24.86 -22.02
C ALA A 150 22.04 23.61 -21.66
N ALA A 151 21.90 22.65 -22.59
CA ALA A 151 21.24 21.37 -22.33
C ALA A 151 21.95 20.54 -21.25
N ALA A 152 23.29 20.47 -21.29
CA ALA A 152 24.08 19.79 -20.26
C ALA A 152 23.93 20.46 -18.89
N GLN A 153 23.93 21.80 -18.84
CA GLN A 153 23.74 22.58 -17.61
C GLN A 153 22.33 22.38 -17.01
N LEU A 154 21.29 22.34 -17.85
CA LEU A 154 19.91 22.07 -17.42
C LEU A 154 19.76 20.64 -16.85
N SER A 155 20.37 19.64 -17.51
CA SER A 155 20.37 18.24 -17.06
C SER A 155 21.09 18.04 -15.72
N ASN A 156 22.23 18.71 -15.52
CA ASN A 156 22.94 18.70 -14.24
C ASN A 156 22.09 19.31 -13.12
N PHE A 157 21.44 20.45 -13.37
CA PHE A 157 20.60 21.12 -12.38
C PHE A 157 19.31 20.34 -12.05
N LYS A 158 18.71 19.67 -13.04
CA LYS A 158 17.65 18.68 -12.82
C LYS A 158 18.09 17.57 -11.86
N SER A 159 19.34 17.13 -11.98
CA SER A 159 19.94 16.15 -11.06
C SER A 159 20.19 16.74 -9.66
N GLU A 160 20.61 18.01 -9.55
CA GLU A 160 20.74 18.73 -8.26
C GLU A 160 19.39 18.87 -7.54
N ILE A 161 18.31 19.19 -8.26
CA ILE A 161 16.94 19.26 -7.75
C ILE A 161 16.48 17.89 -7.25
N GLN A 162 16.67 16.84 -8.05
CA GLN A 162 16.28 15.46 -7.68
C GLN A 162 17.03 14.98 -6.43
N ALA A 163 18.32 15.29 -6.30
CA ALA A 163 19.11 14.96 -5.10
C ALA A 163 18.61 15.72 -3.86
N ALA A 164 18.33 17.02 -3.98
CA ALA A 164 17.78 17.83 -2.88
C ALA A 164 16.41 17.32 -2.43
N SER A 165 15.48 17.10 -3.38
CA SER A 165 14.16 16.55 -3.11
C SER A 165 14.23 15.17 -2.44
N SER A 166 15.08 14.25 -2.94
CA SER A 166 15.23 12.91 -2.37
C SER A 166 15.78 12.92 -0.95
N SER A 167 16.71 13.84 -0.64
CA SER A 167 17.23 14.05 0.72
C SER A 167 16.14 14.51 1.68
N LEU A 168 15.40 15.56 1.30
CA LEU A 168 14.29 16.10 2.10
C LEU A 168 13.16 15.07 2.28
N GLN A 169 12.80 14.32 1.23
CA GLN A 169 11.81 13.24 1.29
C GLN A 169 12.26 12.09 2.22
N SER A 170 13.56 11.78 2.27
CA SER A 170 14.11 10.75 3.16
C SER A 170 14.01 11.17 4.64
N MET A 171 14.40 12.42 4.95
CA MET A 171 14.22 13.01 6.29
C MET A 171 12.74 13.01 6.70
N LEU A 172 11.86 13.44 5.81
CA LEU A 172 10.41 13.51 6.01
C LEU A 172 9.79 12.12 6.22
N THR A 173 10.26 11.11 5.50
CA THR A 173 9.78 9.72 5.59
C THR A 173 10.17 9.07 6.91
N SER A 174 11.39 9.32 7.40
CA SER A 174 11.84 8.88 8.72
C SER A 174 10.97 9.48 9.83
N ALA A 175 10.84 10.81 9.86
CA ALA A 175 10.09 11.53 10.89
C ALA A 175 8.58 11.21 10.93
N SER A 176 8.00 10.78 9.81
CA SER A 176 6.56 10.46 9.71
C SER A 176 6.23 8.96 9.77
N GLN A 177 7.23 8.09 9.96
CA GLN A 177 7.01 6.64 10.02
C GLN A 177 6.04 6.23 11.16
N GLY A 178 6.18 6.84 12.34
CA GLY A 178 5.28 6.60 13.47
C GLY A 178 3.85 7.08 13.20
N ILE A 179 3.69 8.25 12.57
CA ILE A 179 2.39 8.82 12.18
C ILE A 179 1.67 7.88 11.21
N ARG A 180 2.37 7.37 10.18
CA ARG A 180 1.82 6.41 9.21
C ARG A 180 1.48 5.05 9.85
N LYS A 181 2.24 4.60 10.86
CA LYS A 181 1.90 3.39 11.63
C LYS A 181 0.60 3.58 12.43
N ALA A 182 0.45 4.71 13.11
CA ALA A 182 -0.76 5.05 13.86
C ALA A 182 -1.98 5.22 12.93
N GLU A 183 -1.80 5.86 11.77
CA GLU A 183 -2.80 5.93 10.70
C GLU A 183 -3.27 4.54 10.26
N LYS A 184 -2.36 3.59 9.99
CA LYS A 184 -2.70 2.23 9.60
C LYS A 184 -3.54 1.52 10.68
N ILE A 185 -3.09 1.54 11.93
CA ILE A 185 -3.80 0.89 13.05
C ILE A 185 -5.24 1.42 13.18
N ILE A 186 -5.41 2.73 13.06
CA ILE A 186 -6.72 3.38 13.15
C ILE A 186 -7.59 3.06 11.91
N ALA A 187 -7.02 3.06 10.70
CA ALA A 187 -7.72 2.72 9.47
C ALA A 187 -8.17 1.24 9.44
N ASP A 188 -7.31 0.32 9.88
CA ASP A 188 -7.63 -1.11 10.00
C ASP A 188 -8.74 -1.34 11.03
N ALA A 189 -8.73 -0.60 12.16
CA ALA A 189 -9.79 -0.63 13.16
C ALA A 189 -11.12 -0.04 12.65
N GLU A 190 -11.09 1.09 11.93
CA GLU A 190 -12.28 1.67 11.28
C GLU A 190 -12.90 0.65 10.30
N ALA A 191 -12.10 0.07 9.41
CA ALA A 191 -12.56 -0.91 8.41
C ALA A 191 -13.07 -2.22 9.03
N MET A 192 -12.41 -2.72 10.09
CA MET A 192 -12.85 -3.90 10.82
C MET A 192 -14.23 -3.70 11.45
N LEU A 193 -14.47 -2.56 12.07
CA LEU A 193 -15.75 -2.25 12.70
C LEU A 193 -16.88 -2.08 11.67
N ASP A 194 -16.60 -1.43 10.53
CA ASP A 194 -17.56 -1.30 9.43
C ASP A 194 -17.99 -2.67 8.85
N GLU A 195 -17.06 -3.62 8.78
CA GLU A 195 -17.35 -4.98 8.32
C GLU A 195 -18.04 -5.86 9.37
N LEU A 196 -17.84 -5.59 10.67
CA LEU A 196 -18.53 -6.24 11.78
C LEU A 196 -19.99 -5.78 11.93
N ASP A 197 -20.27 -4.48 11.74
CA ASP A 197 -21.64 -3.96 11.78
C ASP A 197 -22.52 -4.64 10.71
N ALA A 198 -21.92 -4.90 9.53
CA ALA A 198 -22.54 -5.57 8.39
C ALA A 198 -22.37 -7.11 8.35
N ALA A 199 -21.81 -7.73 9.39
CA ALA A 199 -21.58 -9.18 9.46
C ALA A 199 -22.86 -9.98 9.76
N THR A 200 -22.88 -11.23 9.30
CA THR A 200 -23.92 -12.23 9.59
C THR A 200 -23.85 -12.81 11.01
N PHE A 201 -22.79 -12.52 11.76
CA PHE A 201 -22.60 -12.91 13.16
C PHE A 201 -22.62 -11.70 14.09
N ARG A 202 -22.60 -11.94 15.41
CA ARG A 202 -22.44 -10.90 16.43
C ARG A 202 -21.31 -11.26 17.39
N LEU A 203 -20.70 -10.22 17.97
CA LEU A 203 -19.76 -10.39 19.07
C LEU A 203 -20.51 -10.86 20.33
N LEU A 204 -19.83 -11.67 21.13
CA LEU A 204 -20.31 -12.19 22.41
C LEU A 204 -20.16 -11.14 23.52
N PRO A 205 -20.89 -11.25 24.64
CA PRO A 205 -20.67 -10.39 25.80
C PRO A 205 -19.22 -10.51 26.28
N GLY A 206 -18.53 -9.37 26.40
CA GLY A 206 -17.12 -9.27 26.80
C GLY A 206 -16.09 -9.44 25.67
N GLU A 207 -16.51 -9.89 24.48
CA GLU A 207 -15.63 -10.09 23.33
C GLU A 207 -15.25 -8.76 22.66
N ALA A 208 -13.96 -8.60 22.37
CA ALA A 208 -13.39 -7.43 21.71
C ALA A 208 -12.73 -7.82 20.37
N PRO A 209 -12.98 -7.08 19.27
CA PRO A 209 -12.39 -7.38 17.98
C PRO A 209 -10.93 -6.88 17.93
N VAL A 210 -10.02 -7.74 17.48
CA VAL A 210 -8.57 -7.48 17.45
C VAL A 210 -8.11 -7.10 16.04
N ALA A 211 -8.41 -7.92 15.05
CA ALA A 211 -7.94 -7.74 13.66
C ALA A 211 -8.91 -8.34 12.63
N MET A 212 -8.88 -7.81 11.41
CA MET A 212 -9.60 -8.33 10.24
C MET A 212 -8.73 -8.21 8.98
N SER A 213 -8.76 -9.22 8.10
CA SER A 213 -8.22 -9.12 6.74
C SER A 213 -9.11 -9.82 5.71
N GLN A 214 -9.02 -9.36 4.46
CA GLN A 214 -9.58 -10.05 3.30
C GLN A 214 -8.83 -11.35 3.08
N ALA A 215 -9.56 -12.45 3.00
CA ALA A 215 -9.03 -13.79 3.15
C ALA A 215 -9.60 -14.78 2.13
N GLU A 216 -8.82 -15.80 1.80
CA GLU A 216 -9.24 -16.92 0.95
C GLU A 216 -8.99 -18.22 1.72
N TRP A 217 -10.06 -18.92 2.10
CA TRP A 217 -9.97 -20.20 2.79
C TRP A 217 -9.83 -21.33 1.77
N LEU A 218 -8.70 -22.03 1.82
CA LEU A 218 -8.37 -23.15 0.93
C LEU A 218 -8.87 -24.44 1.60
N ARG A 219 -9.96 -24.99 1.10
CA ARG A 219 -10.58 -26.23 1.62
C ARG A 219 -10.21 -27.48 0.84
N GLY A 220 -9.73 -27.30 -0.38
CA GLY A 220 -9.23 -28.37 -1.26
C GLY A 220 -8.30 -27.82 -2.33
N LYS A 221 -7.94 -28.66 -3.29
CA LYS A 221 -7.09 -28.26 -4.43
C LYS A 221 -7.75 -27.20 -5.32
N ASP A 222 -9.06 -27.33 -5.51
CA ASP A 222 -9.87 -26.55 -6.44
C ASP A 222 -11.12 -25.94 -5.74
N ASP A 223 -11.08 -25.82 -4.41
CA ASP A 223 -12.12 -25.24 -3.54
C ASP A 223 -11.51 -24.14 -2.66
N GLU A 224 -11.49 -22.91 -3.19
CA GLU A 224 -11.12 -21.68 -2.49
C GLU A 224 -12.38 -20.84 -2.26
N VAL A 225 -12.63 -20.38 -1.02
CA VAL A 225 -13.74 -19.47 -0.70
C VAL A 225 -13.22 -18.09 -0.32
N LYS A 226 -13.77 -17.03 -0.91
CA LYS A 226 -13.38 -15.64 -0.63
C LYS A 226 -14.22 -15.04 0.50
N GLY A 227 -13.58 -14.28 1.39
CA GLY A 227 -14.23 -13.72 2.57
C GLY A 227 -13.35 -12.82 3.42
N LEU A 228 -13.71 -12.76 4.70
CA LEU A 228 -13.04 -12.01 5.75
C LEU A 228 -12.65 -12.97 6.87
N LEU A 229 -11.39 -12.93 7.28
CA LEU A 229 -10.95 -13.54 8.54
C LEU A 229 -11.03 -12.48 9.63
N PHE A 230 -11.83 -12.74 10.66
CA PHE A 230 -11.91 -11.93 11.87
C PHE A 230 -11.20 -12.65 13.02
N ILE A 231 -10.46 -11.88 13.81
CA ILE A 231 -9.84 -12.31 15.07
C ILE A 231 -10.42 -11.44 16.19
N THR A 232 -10.87 -12.10 17.26
CA THR A 232 -11.25 -11.46 18.53
C THR A 232 -10.39 -12.03 19.66
N ASP A 233 -10.52 -11.47 20.87
CA ASP A 233 -9.92 -12.04 22.09
C ASP A 233 -10.53 -13.40 22.52
N HIS A 234 -11.67 -13.79 21.93
CA HIS A 234 -12.36 -15.05 22.21
C HIS A 234 -12.33 -16.06 21.06
N ARG A 235 -12.30 -15.64 19.79
CA ARG A 235 -12.66 -16.48 18.64
C ARG A 235 -11.86 -16.14 17.37
N LEU A 236 -11.69 -17.15 16.54
CA LEU A 236 -11.32 -17.03 15.13
C LEU A 236 -12.57 -17.31 14.28
N LEU A 237 -12.96 -16.37 13.40
CA LEU A 237 -14.15 -16.49 12.57
C LEU A 237 -13.84 -16.24 11.10
N PHE A 238 -14.39 -17.04 10.20
CA PHE A 238 -14.33 -16.79 8.75
C PHE A 238 -15.73 -16.59 8.18
N GLU A 239 -15.97 -15.38 7.66
CA GLU A 239 -17.20 -15.04 6.96
C GLU A 239 -16.91 -14.94 5.46
N ARG A 240 -17.57 -15.80 4.67
CA ARG A 240 -17.60 -15.69 3.21
C ARG A 240 -18.16 -14.32 2.82
N LYS A 241 -17.55 -13.65 1.84
CA LYS A 241 -18.00 -12.36 1.30
C LYS A 241 -17.60 -12.25 -0.17
N GLU A 242 -18.52 -12.57 -1.07
CA GLU A 242 -18.23 -12.63 -2.51
C GLU A 242 -19.42 -12.27 -3.40
N GLU A 243 -19.16 -11.70 -4.57
CA GLU A 243 -20.17 -11.48 -5.61
C GLU A 243 -20.36 -12.74 -6.46
N VAL A 244 -21.42 -13.51 -6.19
CA VAL A 244 -21.79 -14.65 -7.04
C VAL A 244 -22.63 -14.18 -8.23
N VAL A 245 -22.41 -14.78 -9.40
CA VAL A 245 -23.28 -14.60 -10.56
C VAL A 245 -24.53 -15.46 -10.37
N THR A 246 -25.68 -14.82 -10.14
CA THR A 246 -26.96 -15.53 -9.95
C THR A 246 -27.60 -15.92 -11.27
N LYS A 247 -27.46 -15.09 -12.32
CA LYS A 247 -28.01 -15.36 -13.66
C LYS A 247 -27.09 -14.81 -14.75
N ARG A 248 -26.77 -15.63 -15.77
CA ARG A 248 -26.25 -15.15 -17.05
C ARG A 248 -27.40 -15.10 -18.07
N LYS A 249 -27.63 -13.94 -18.69
CA LYS A 249 -28.58 -13.77 -19.80
C LYS A 249 -27.82 -13.35 -21.06
N LEU A 250 -27.83 -14.25 -22.06
CA LEU A 250 -27.44 -14.00 -23.46
C LEU A 250 -26.24 -13.06 -23.65
N LEU A 251 -25.06 -13.52 -23.21
CA LEU A 251 -23.72 -12.94 -23.44
C LEU A 251 -23.45 -11.48 -22.98
N ILE A 252 -24.47 -10.70 -22.61
CA ILE A 252 -24.35 -9.26 -22.32
C ILE A 252 -24.71 -8.95 -20.86
N PHE A 253 -25.73 -9.60 -20.28
CA PHE A 253 -26.23 -9.26 -18.95
C PHE A 253 -25.93 -10.35 -17.92
N THR A 254 -25.26 -9.95 -16.84
CA THR A 254 -24.86 -10.82 -15.74
C THR A 254 -25.41 -10.26 -14.43
N GLU A 255 -26.39 -10.94 -13.84
CA GLU A 255 -26.93 -10.60 -12.54
C GLU A 255 -25.96 -11.09 -11.45
N LYS A 256 -25.53 -10.17 -10.57
CA LYS A 256 -24.66 -10.46 -9.43
C LYS A 256 -25.46 -10.33 -8.13
N LYS A 257 -25.08 -11.12 -7.11
CA LYS A 257 -25.53 -10.97 -5.72
C LYS A 257 -24.34 -11.10 -4.79
N LEU A 258 -24.22 -10.19 -3.81
CA LEU A 258 -23.30 -10.38 -2.69
C LEU A 258 -23.82 -11.50 -1.78
N VAL A 259 -23.00 -12.51 -1.54
CA VAL A 259 -23.24 -13.55 -0.52
C VAL A 259 -22.36 -13.22 0.69
N ARG A 260 -22.99 -13.09 1.87
CA ARG A 260 -22.33 -13.13 3.18
C ARG A 260 -22.82 -14.33 3.97
N GLU A 261 -21.91 -15.06 4.60
CA GLU A 261 -22.20 -16.33 5.28
C GLU A 261 -21.04 -16.68 6.25
N LEU A 262 -21.30 -16.78 7.56
CA LEU A 262 -20.33 -17.33 8.51
C LEU A 262 -20.11 -18.82 8.21
N LEU A 263 -18.89 -19.20 7.80
CA LEU A 263 -18.58 -20.59 7.44
C LEU A 263 -17.83 -21.37 8.52
N PHE A 264 -17.01 -20.70 9.35
CA PHE A 264 -16.49 -21.31 10.57
C PHE A 264 -16.35 -20.30 11.69
N GLU A 265 -16.47 -20.82 12.91
CA GLU A 265 -16.20 -20.14 14.17
C GLU A 265 -15.50 -21.15 15.10
N THR A 266 -14.39 -20.75 15.70
CA THR A 266 -13.62 -21.59 16.63
C THR A 266 -13.14 -20.74 17.82
N PRO A 267 -13.29 -21.20 19.08
CA PRO A 267 -12.69 -20.52 20.24
C PRO A 267 -11.17 -20.40 20.09
N ILE A 268 -10.60 -19.24 20.39
CA ILE A 268 -9.18 -18.95 20.12
C ILE A 268 -8.23 -19.88 20.90
N GLY A 269 -8.62 -20.29 22.12
CA GLY A 269 -7.88 -21.28 22.91
C GLY A 269 -7.98 -22.73 22.40
N ALA A 270 -8.77 -23.01 21.35
CA ALA A 270 -8.75 -24.28 20.64
C ALA A 270 -7.72 -24.32 19.50
N VAL A 271 -6.99 -23.23 19.24
CA VAL A 271 -5.84 -23.22 18.32
C VAL A 271 -4.66 -23.91 19.00
N GLU A 272 -4.29 -25.09 18.50
CA GLU A 272 -3.12 -25.83 18.97
C GLU A 272 -1.82 -25.24 18.41
N LYS A 273 -1.86 -24.85 17.13
CA LYS A 273 -0.69 -24.34 16.41
C LYS A 273 -1.11 -23.38 15.30
N VAL A 274 -0.35 -22.31 15.14
CA VAL A 274 -0.45 -21.37 14.02
C VAL A 274 0.93 -21.20 13.38
N ALA A 275 1.01 -21.25 12.04
CA ALA A 275 2.27 -21.15 11.30
C ALA A 275 2.04 -20.70 9.85
N VAL A 276 3.07 -20.19 9.19
CA VAL A 276 3.03 -19.90 7.74
C VAL A 276 3.43 -21.16 6.97
N GLU A 277 2.61 -21.56 6.01
CA GLU A 277 2.86 -22.70 5.11
C GLU A 277 2.87 -22.23 3.64
N ARG A 278 3.58 -22.95 2.77
CA ARG A 278 3.69 -22.67 1.33
C ARG A 278 2.96 -23.73 0.53
N VAL A 279 1.80 -23.37 -0.01
CA VAL A 279 0.85 -24.28 -0.67
C VAL A 279 0.81 -24.01 -2.18
N GLY A 280 0.53 -25.04 -2.98
CA GLY A 280 0.48 -24.95 -4.44
C GLY A 280 1.73 -25.47 -5.15
N GLY A 281 1.66 -25.49 -6.48
CA GLY A 281 2.67 -26.08 -7.37
C GLY A 281 3.79 -25.12 -7.75
N LEU A 282 3.85 -24.78 -9.05
CA LEU A 282 4.93 -23.96 -9.64
C LEU A 282 4.99 -22.53 -9.03
N PHE A 283 3.83 -21.98 -8.64
CA PHE A 283 3.71 -20.76 -7.87
C PHE A 283 3.21 -21.12 -6.46
N LYS A 284 4.05 -20.92 -5.44
CA LYS A 284 3.72 -21.25 -4.06
C LYS A 284 3.07 -20.06 -3.36
N LYS A 285 1.77 -20.18 -3.05
CA LYS A 285 0.96 -19.24 -2.27
C LYS A 285 1.35 -19.39 -0.80
N GLN A 286 1.65 -18.29 -0.12
CA GLN A 286 1.86 -18.30 1.34
C GLN A 286 0.50 -18.23 2.03
N VAL A 287 0.30 -19.05 3.07
CA VAL A 287 -0.94 -19.09 3.85
C VAL A 287 -0.65 -19.18 5.33
N VAL A 288 -1.53 -18.63 6.16
CA VAL A 288 -1.59 -18.97 7.58
C VAL A 288 -2.31 -20.31 7.70
N LYS A 289 -1.61 -21.30 8.26
CA LYS A 289 -2.15 -22.58 8.66
C LYS A 289 -2.47 -22.54 10.14
N VAL A 290 -3.70 -22.88 10.49
CA VAL A 290 -4.18 -22.97 11.87
C VAL A 290 -4.59 -24.42 12.11
N SER A 291 -3.95 -25.10 13.05
CA SER A 291 -4.36 -26.41 13.56
C SER A 291 -5.20 -26.24 14.82
N PHE A 292 -6.23 -27.07 14.98
CA PHE A 292 -7.17 -26.95 16.09
C PHE A 292 -7.38 -28.26 16.85
N THR A 293 -7.56 -28.15 18.17
CA THR A 293 -8.07 -29.23 19.02
C THR A 293 -9.55 -29.45 18.73
N SER A 294 -9.94 -30.70 18.43
CA SER A 294 -11.32 -31.09 18.15
C SER A 294 -11.75 -32.25 19.07
N PRO A 295 -12.81 -32.10 19.88
CA PRO A 295 -13.56 -30.87 20.17
C PRO A 295 -12.68 -29.78 20.86
N PRO A 296 -13.09 -28.49 20.86
CA PRO A 296 -14.36 -27.95 20.38
C PRO A 296 -14.39 -27.52 18.91
N ALA A 297 -13.26 -27.51 18.20
CA ALA A 297 -13.23 -27.02 16.81
C ALA A 297 -13.96 -27.95 15.83
N PRO A 298 -14.71 -27.43 14.83
CA PRO A 298 -15.41 -28.23 13.83
C PRO A 298 -14.50 -28.87 12.76
N TYR A 299 -13.24 -28.44 12.68
CA TYR A 299 -12.24 -28.92 11.71
C TYR A 299 -10.89 -29.08 12.41
N ALA A 300 -10.05 -30.03 11.97
CA ALA A 300 -8.70 -30.22 12.51
C ALA A 300 -7.70 -29.14 12.06
N GLN A 301 -7.93 -28.50 10.91
CA GLN A 301 -7.11 -27.38 10.43
C GLN A 301 -7.86 -26.46 9.46
N ALA A 302 -7.37 -25.22 9.31
CA ALA A 302 -7.69 -24.31 8.22
C ALA A 302 -6.42 -23.80 7.53
N LEU A 303 -6.48 -23.60 6.21
CA LEU A 303 -5.43 -23.01 5.38
C LEU A 303 -5.97 -21.70 4.80
N ILE A 304 -5.43 -20.56 5.22
CA ILE A 304 -6.02 -19.25 4.92
C ILE A 304 -4.96 -18.36 4.26
N SER A 305 -5.17 -18.01 2.99
CA SER A 305 -4.41 -16.95 2.33
C SER A 305 -4.97 -15.60 2.76
N LEU A 306 -4.11 -14.62 3.02
CA LEU A 306 -4.51 -13.33 3.56
C LEU A 306 -4.03 -12.17 2.68
N ARG A 307 -4.76 -11.05 2.72
CA ARG A 307 -4.29 -9.76 2.21
C ARG A 307 -3.47 -9.08 3.29
N GLY A 308 -2.17 -9.33 3.31
CA GLY A 308 -1.24 -8.80 4.30
C GLY A 308 0.01 -9.66 4.40
N ASP A 309 0.78 -9.47 5.46
CA ASP A 309 1.92 -10.31 5.82
C ASP A 309 1.41 -11.52 6.64
N PRO A 310 1.56 -12.77 6.18
CA PRO A 310 1.13 -13.95 6.93
C PRO A 310 1.81 -14.05 8.30
N GLU A 311 3.08 -13.65 8.40
CA GLU A 311 3.87 -13.68 9.62
C GLU A 311 3.33 -12.68 10.68
N GLU A 312 2.83 -11.50 10.28
CA GLU A 312 2.11 -10.55 11.17
C GLU A 312 0.89 -11.23 11.81
N TRP A 313 0.16 -12.03 11.04
CA TRP A 313 -1.06 -12.72 11.47
C TRP A 313 -0.79 -13.92 12.38
N VAL A 314 0.30 -14.67 12.14
CA VAL A 314 0.80 -15.67 13.11
C VAL A 314 1.13 -14.99 14.45
N GLY A 315 1.76 -13.82 14.41
CA GLY A 315 2.08 -13.02 15.61
C GLY A 315 0.84 -12.58 16.39
N ILE A 316 -0.18 -12.04 15.71
CA ILE A 316 -1.45 -11.61 16.33
C ILE A 316 -2.15 -12.78 17.02
N ILE A 317 -2.34 -13.90 16.31
CA ILE A 317 -3.01 -15.09 16.87
C ILE A 317 -2.24 -15.62 18.09
N THR A 318 -0.91 -15.70 18.00
CA THR A 318 -0.06 -16.17 19.11
C THR A 318 -0.21 -15.29 20.35
N ARG A 319 -0.17 -13.95 20.21
CA ARG A 319 -0.33 -13.02 21.34
C ARG A 319 -1.66 -13.16 22.08
N ILE A 320 -2.73 -13.54 21.39
CA ILE A 320 -4.06 -13.72 22.03
C ILE A 320 -4.11 -15.02 22.82
N ILE A 321 -3.51 -16.09 22.27
CA ILE A 321 -3.41 -17.41 22.92
C ILE A 321 -2.54 -17.32 24.18
N THR A 322 -1.41 -16.63 24.15
CA THR A 322 -0.54 -16.44 25.33
C THR A 322 -1.07 -15.43 26.35
N GLY A 323 -2.03 -14.58 25.97
CA GLY A 323 -2.52 -13.46 26.78
C GLY A 323 -1.66 -12.19 26.70
N ASP A 324 -0.62 -12.16 25.85
CA ASP A 324 0.17 -10.94 25.58
C ASP A 324 -0.61 -9.84 24.82
N ALA A 325 -1.77 -10.18 24.25
CA ALA A 325 -2.73 -9.21 23.72
C ALA A 325 -3.50 -8.48 24.84
N ASP A 326 -3.71 -9.11 26.00
CA ASP A 326 -4.51 -8.53 27.09
C ASP A 326 -3.75 -7.39 27.81
N LYS A 327 -2.41 -7.39 27.71
CA LYS A 327 -1.51 -6.30 28.11
C LYS A 327 -1.65 -5.03 27.23
N ASP A 328 -2.28 -5.18 26.07
CA ASP A 328 -2.45 -4.16 25.03
C ASP A 328 -3.88 -3.59 25.02
N ARG A 329 -4.69 -3.94 26.03
CA ARG A 329 -6.12 -3.60 26.14
C ARG A 329 -6.32 -2.32 26.97
N VAL A 330 -7.12 -1.39 26.47
CA VAL A 330 -7.60 -0.22 27.25
C VAL A 330 -8.38 -0.75 28.46
N ALA A 331 -8.03 -0.25 29.65
CA ALA A 331 -8.33 -0.94 30.90
C ALA A 331 -9.84 -1.07 31.21
N GLY A 332 -10.34 -2.31 31.22
CA GLY A 332 -11.58 -2.68 31.89
C GLY A 332 -12.39 -3.80 31.21
N PRO A 333 -13.00 -4.73 31.99
CA PRO A 333 -12.56 -5.25 33.28
C PRO A 333 -11.58 -6.42 33.10
N THR A 334 -10.55 -6.52 33.94
CA THR A 334 -9.79 -7.77 34.06
C THR A 334 -10.64 -8.79 34.81
N GLN A 335 -11.16 -9.80 34.10
CA GLN A 335 -11.44 -11.09 34.73
C GLN A 335 -10.26 -12.01 34.46
N GLU A 336 -9.54 -12.35 35.52
CA GLU A 336 -8.35 -13.18 35.44
C GLU A 336 -8.71 -14.63 35.12
N GLN A 337 -8.09 -15.18 34.09
CA GLN A 337 -7.28 -16.37 34.31
C GLN A 337 -6.13 -16.44 33.29
N PRO A 338 -4.87 -16.60 33.73
CA PRO A 338 -3.76 -16.93 32.83
C PRO A 338 -4.05 -18.22 32.07
N ALA A 339 -3.39 -18.39 30.92
CA ALA A 339 -3.48 -19.60 30.11
C ALA A 339 -2.80 -20.81 30.81
N ALA A 340 -3.48 -21.41 31.77
CA ALA A 340 -3.23 -22.78 32.16
C ALA A 340 -3.53 -23.73 30.97
N PRO A 341 -2.89 -24.91 30.89
CA PRO A 341 -3.34 -25.96 29.98
C PRO A 341 -4.83 -26.23 30.17
N ALA A 342 -5.55 -26.54 29.10
CA ALA A 342 -7.00 -26.73 29.12
C ALA A 342 -7.40 -28.04 29.82
N GLU A 343 -7.34 -28.05 31.16
CA GLU A 343 -7.68 -29.22 31.97
C GLU A 343 -9.11 -29.69 31.67
N PRO A 344 -9.32 -30.99 31.43
CA PRO A 344 -10.62 -31.52 31.07
C PRO A 344 -11.59 -31.43 32.25
N ARG A 345 -12.57 -30.54 32.15
CA ARG A 345 -13.60 -30.37 33.19
C ARG A 345 -14.73 -31.38 33.00
N VAL A 346 -15.18 -31.93 34.12
CA VAL A 346 -16.31 -32.86 34.19
C VAL A 346 -17.60 -32.07 34.39
N ILE A 347 -18.47 -32.07 33.39
CA ILE A 347 -19.70 -31.26 33.34
C ILE A 347 -20.90 -32.20 33.15
N LYS A 348 -21.96 -32.04 33.95
CA LYS A 348 -23.21 -32.80 33.77
C LYS A 348 -24.15 -32.07 32.83
N CYS A 349 -24.63 -32.76 31.80
CA CYS A 349 -25.58 -32.21 30.86
C CYS A 349 -26.92 -31.89 31.52
N SER A 350 -27.36 -30.64 31.46
CA SER A 350 -28.66 -30.19 31.98
C SER A 350 -29.87 -30.86 31.27
N GLY A 351 -29.73 -31.24 30.01
CA GLY A 351 -30.81 -31.84 29.21
C GLY A 351 -30.99 -33.35 29.38
N CYS A 352 -29.89 -34.12 29.52
CA CYS A 352 -29.94 -35.60 29.60
C CYS A 352 -29.20 -36.22 30.79
N GLY A 353 -28.61 -35.43 31.67
CA GLY A 353 -27.86 -35.90 32.84
C GLY A 353 -26.47 -36.51 32.55
N ALA A 354 -26.12 -36.73 31.27
CA ALA A 354 -24.86 -37.36 30.87
C ALA A 354 -23.63 -36.57 31.36
N THR A 355 -22.62 -37.30 31.83
CA THR A 355 -21.33 -36.74 32.25
C THR A 355 -20.45 -36.53 31.02
N LEU A 356 -20.05 -35.28 30.78
CA LEU A 356 -19.18 -34.85 29.68
C LEU A 356 -17.81 -34.48 30.25
N THR A 357 -16.74 -34.93 29.60
CA THR A 357 -15.36 -34.59 29.95
C THR A 357 -14.80 -33.74 28.82
N VAL A 358 -14.75 -32.41 29.02
CA VAL A 358 -14.40 -31.46 27.95
C VAL A 358 -13.29 -30.48 28.37
N PRO A 359 -12.29 -30.22 27.51
CA PRO A 359 -11.31 -29.18 27.78
C PRO A 359 -11.99 -27.80 27.66
N ILE A 360 -11.92 -27.00 28.72
CA ILE A 360 -12.43 -25.61 28.68
C ILE A 360 -11.27 -24.69 28.28
N VAL A 361 -11.44 -24.00 27.15
CA VAL A 361 -10.41 -23.20 26.47
C VAL A 361 -10.75 -21.71 26.45
N LYS A 362 -9.74 -20.84 26.28
CA LYS A 362 -9.94 -19.38 26.15
C LYS A 362 -10.97 -19.06 25.06
N GLY A 363 -12.00 -18.29 25.43
CA GLY A 363 -13.08 -17.86 24.56
C GLY A 363 -14.29 -18.81 24.45
N MET A 364 -14.27 -19.98 25.10
CA MET A 364 -15.39 -20.93 25.05
C MET A 364 -16.53 -20.51 26.00
N GLN A 365 -17.59 -19.89 25.47
CA GLN A 365 -18.77 -19.46 26.25
C GLN A 365 -19.92 -20.49 26.30
N SER A 366 -19.76 -21.69 25.73
CA SER A 366 -20.75 -22.77 25.85
C SER A 366 -20.19 -24.14 25.54
N VAL A 367 -20.81 -25.19 26.09
CA VAL A 367 -20.50 -26.61 25.85
C VAL A 367 -21.73 -27.28 25.24
N LYS A 368 -21.58 -27.88 24.05
CA LYS A 368 -22.63 -28.72 23.43
C LYS A 368 -22.48 -30.17 23.89
N CYS A 369 -23.54 -30.76 24.43
CA CYS A 369 -23.59 -32.18 24.77
C CYS A 369 -23.62 -33.04 23.50
N GLU A 370 -22.68 -33.99 23.38
CA GLU A 370 -22.61 -34.94 22.27
C GLU A 370 -23.81 -35.90 22.23
N TYR A 371 -24.33 -36.32 23.40
CA TYR A 371 -25.40 -37.31 23.51
C TYR A 371 -26.80 -36.80 23.18
N CYS A 372 -27.09 -35.51 23.40
CA CYS A 372 -28.44 -34.95 23.23
C CYS A 372 -28.48 -33.57 22.54
N GLY A 373 -27.34 -33.01 22.14
CA GLY A 373 -27.26 -31.71 21.47
C GLY A 373 -27.52 -30.48 22.35
N THR A 374 -27.92 -30.65 23.63
CA THR A 374 -28.15 -29.54 24.57
C THR A 374 -26.90 -28.66 24.71
N VAL A 375 -27.07 -27.36 24.54
CA VAL A 375 -26.01 -26.35 24.74
C VAL A 375 -26.13 -25.77 26.15
N MET A 376 -25.09 -25.96 26.95
CA MET A 376 -24.94 -25.37 28.29
C MET A 376 -24.05 -24.13 28.18
N ARG A 377 -24.32 -23.11 29.01
CA ARG A 377 -23.40 -21.99 29.26
C ARG A 377 -22.88 -22.11 30.68
#